data_AF-A0A380PWH0-F1
#
_entry.id   AF-A0A380PWH0-F1
#
_cell.length_a   1.000
_cell.length_b   1.000
_cell.length_c   1.000
_cell.angle_alpha   90.00
_cell.angle_beta   90.00
_cell.angle_gamma   90.00
#
_symmetry.space_group_name_H-M   'P 1'
#
loop_
_entity.id
_entity.type
_entity.pdbx_description
1 polymer ?
#
loop_
_entity_poly.entity_id
_entity_poly.type
_entity_poly.pdbx_seq_one_letter_code
_entity_poly.pdbx_strand_id
1 'polypeptide(L)'
;MTARQHRISNYWDVIYDPLIELSDFVCMSFDDLKHNTGPCLGLFDLATVVDNIKIVKDTNFKECDFYGELNVTKLNFKKCTFKKVSFGYSFFKNTKFQNCIFEKCSLAMAKFENCQFNDCEFTDTSFSGNETIFENTQINSEVLIKSGYTNLDESVLKEKGTTAEYQTSRFETTKAKMARMVLNSLSSTADDDLYYNSVKIYLISRTRARIYKYKYNAGNEDGLFKKIYSRFKMVATKFELLILCVSGFVNNWGNGLFRALMVGLLLILAFCIYYYSYFGTTVLGSLIKSIDITFLAGYTKHVTKETATSQQCVMLLNMCLGLWWYAIIIPTLINRICSTRQ
;
A
#
# COMPACT_ATOMS: atom_id res chain seq x y z
N MET A 1 0.61 -17.26 -33.27
CA MET A 1 0.35 -17.42 -31.83
C MET A 1 -0.90 -16.63 -31.50
N THR A 2 -1.81 -17.15 -30.68
CA THR A 2 -3.10 -16.51 -30.36
C THR A 2 -3.01 -15.76 -29.03
N ALA A 3 -3.84 -14.73 -28.85
CA ALA A 3 -4.01 -14.11 -27.54
C ALA A 3 -4.43 -15.15 -26.49
N ARG A 4 -4.03 -14.91 -25.24
CA ARG A 4 -4.21 -15.90 -24.16
C ARG A 4 -5.66 -15.87 -23.67
N GLN A 5 -6.16 -17.04 -23.27
CA GLN A 5 -7.52 -17.19 -22.72
C GLN A 5 -7.76 -16.45 -21.40
N HIS A 6 -6.73 -15.85 -20.80
CA HIS A 6 -6.83 -15.09 -19.55
C HIS A 6 -7.94 -14.04 -19.56
N ARG A 7 -8.12 -13.34 -20.70
CA ARG A 7 -9.16 -12.33 -20.90
C ARG A 7 -10.58 -12.89 -20.83
N ILE A 8 -10.77 -14.19 -21.10
CA ILE A 8 -12.11 -14.84 -21.14
C ILE A 8 -12.35 -15.73 -19.92
N SER A 9 -11.30 -16.24 -19.27
CA SER A 9 -11.46 -17.19 -18.16
C SER A 9 -11.44 -16.53 -16.78
N ASN A 10 -10.69 -15.45 -16.60
CA ASN A 10 -10.45 -14.84 -15.29
C ASN A 10 -11.44 -13.72 -14.99
N TYR A 11 -12.64 -14.10 -14.57
CA TYR A 11 -13.74 -13.16 -14.25
C TYR A 11 -13.39 -12.08 -13.23
N TRP A 12 -12.38 -12.32 -12.38
CA TRP A 12 -11.96 -11.40 -11.32
C TRP A 12 -11.03 -10.30 -11.83
N ASP A 13 -10.43 -10.46 -13.01
CA ASP A 13 -9.46 -9.56 -13.60
C ASP A 13 -10.16 -8.36 -14.27
N VAL A 14 -9.50 -7.21 -14.30
CA VAL A 14 -10.00 -5.99 -14.94
C VAL A 14 -10.09 -6.09 -16.46
N ILE A 15 -9.26 -6.94 -17.08
CA ILE A 15 -9.30 -7.18 -18.53
C ILE A 15 -10.26 -8.30 -18.92
N TYR A 16 -11.09 -8.77 -17.99
CA TYR A 16 -12.10 -9.77 -18.27
C TYR A 16 -13.12 -9.25 -19.29
N ASP A 17 -13.16 -9.90 -20.45
CA ASP A 17 -14.10 -9.65 -21.51
C ASP A 17 -14.46 -10.98 -22.19
N PRO A 18 -15.64 -11.56 -21.88
CA PRO A 18 -16.03 -12.84 -22.47
C PRO A 18 -16.41 -12.76 -23.94
N LEU A 19 -16.59 -11.54 -24.48
CA LEU A 19 -16.99 -11.30 -25.87
C LEU A 19 -15.80 -11.00 -26.79
N ILE A 20 -14.59 -10.92 -26.25
CA ILE A 20 -13.41 -10.58 -27.03
C ILE A 20 -12.99 -11.73 -27.95
N GLU A 21 -12.79 -11.43 -29.23
CA GLU A 21 -12.29 -12.40 -30.21
C GLU A 21 -10.75 -12.44 -30.16
N LEU A 22 -10.19 -13.53 -29.63
CA LEU A 22 -8.73 -13.69 -29.49
C LEU A 22 -7.99 -13.80 -30.84
N SER A 23 -8.71 -14.04 -31.93
CA SER A 23 -8.20 -14.05 -33.30
C SER A 23 -7.84 -12.66 -33.82
N ASP A 24 -8.43 -11.60 -33.27
CA ASP A 24 -8.20 -10.23 -33.72
C ASP A 24 -6.83 -9.69 -33.27
N PHE A 25 -6.18 -10.42 -32.39
CA PHE A 25 -4.88 -10.04 -31.86
C PHE A 25 -3.76 -10.34 -32.85
N VAL A 26 -2.96 -9.30 -33.17
CA VAL A 26 -1.90 -9.37 -34.18
C VAL A 26 -0.53 -9.26 -33.51
N CYS A 27 0.42 -10.12 -33.88
CA CYS A 27 1.81 -10.00 -33.46
C CYS A 27 2.41 -8.69 -34.01
N MET A 28 2.97 -7.86 -33.12
CA MET A 28 3.57 -6.58 -33.48
C MET A 28 4.98 -6.49 -32.90
N SER A 29 5.93 -5.94 -33.67
CA SER A 29 7.25 -5.59 -33.16
C SER A 29 7.24 -4.19 -32.53
N PHE A 30 8.17 -3.94 -31.61
CA PHE A 30 8.45 -2.60 -31.11
C PHE A 30 9.03 -1.68 -32.19
N ASP A 31 9.57 -2.22 -33.29
CA ASP A 31 10.08 -1.44 -34.42
C ASP A 31 8.96 -0.88 -35.31
N ASP A 32 7.80 -1.52 -35.30
CA ASP A 32 6.64 -1.13 -36.11
C ASP A 32 5.85 0.03 -35.48
N LEU A 33 6.20 0.43 -34.25
CA LEU A 33 5.57 1.51 -33.51
C LEU A 33 5.91 2.87 -34.14
N LYS A 34 5.20 3.23 -35.22
CA LYS A 34 5.25 4.56 -35.85
C LYS A 34 4.60 5.61 -34.94
N HIS A 35 5.09 6.84 -35.04
CA HIS A 35 4.54 7.98 -34.30
C HIS A 35 3.04 8.18 -34.61
N ASN A 36 2.22 8.36 -33.56
CA ASN A 36 0.79 8.75 -33.52
C ASN A 36 -0.34 7.71 -33.64
N THR A 37 -0.12 6.47 -34.06
CA THR A 37 -1.15 5.42 -33.92
C THR A 37 -0.64 4.35 -32.97
N GLY A 38 -0.99 4.50 -31.69
CA GLY A 38 -0.65 3.49 -30.70
C GLY A 38 -1.28 2.13 -31.03
N PRO A 39 -0.60 1.01 -30.72
CA PRO A 39 -1.03 -0.32 -31.11
C PRO A 39 -2.34 -0.69 -30.40
N CYS A 40 -3.24 -1.35 -31.14
CA CYS A 40 -4.50 -1.88 -30.63
C CYS A 40 -4.55 -3.38 -30.88
N LEU A 41 -4.97 -4.18 -29.89
CA LEU A 41 -5.02 -5.65 -30.00
C LEU A 41 -3.66 -6.25 -30.44
N GLY A 42 -2.56 -5.66 -29.95
CA GLY A 42 -1.21 -6.09 -30.29
C GLY A 42 -0.68 -7.17 -29.34
N LEU A 43 -0.01 -8.18 -29.90
CA LEU A 43 0.75 -9.19 -29.16
C LEU A 43 2.24 -8.83 -29.23
N PHE A 44 2.82 -8.52 -28.08
CA PHE A 44 4.22 -8.13 -27.94
C PHE A 44 4.99 -9.21 -27.19
N ASP A 45 5.91 -9.88 -27.90
CA ASP A 45 6.85 -10.82 -27.29
C ASP A 45 8.13 -10.09 -26.87
N LEU A 46 8.41 -10.03 -25.58
CA LEU A 46 9.62 -9.41 -25.05
C LEU A 46 10.90 -10.11 -25.51
N ALA A 47 10.85 -11.39 -25.89
CA ALA A 47 12.01 -12.11 -26.39
C ALA A 47 12.46 -11.61 -27.78
N THR A 48 11.58 -10.93 -28.51
CA THR A 48 11.89 -10.38 -29.85
C THR A 48 12.59 -9.03 -29.80
N VAL A 49 12.69 -8.40 -28.62
CA VAL A 49 13.50 -7.20 -28.46
C VAL A 49 14.95 -7.63 -28.58
N VAL A 50 15.65 -7.22 -29.64
CA VAL A 50 17.08 -7.55 -29.87
C VAL A 50 17.98 -6.36 -29.53
N ASP A 51 17.43 -5.15 -29.55
CA ASP A 51 18.18 -3.93 -29.23
C ASP A 51 18.72 -3.96 -27.79
N ASN A 52 20.02 -3.68 -27.64
CA ASN A 52 20.65 -3.54 -26.32
C ASN A 52 19.95 -2.48 -25.45
N ILE A 53 19.47 -1.39 -26.07
CA ILE A 53 18.69 -0.34 -25.42
C ILE A 53 17.55 0.08 -26.34
N LYS A 54 16.30 -0.24 -25.95
CA LYS A 54 15.10 0.23 -26.64
C LYS A 54 14.40 1.31 -25.82
N ILE A 55 14.00 2.41 -26.47
CA ILE A 55 13.19 3.45 -25.85
C ILE A 55 11.89 3.61 -26.64
N VAL A 56 10.76 3.34 -26.00
CA VAL A 56 9.42 3.60 -26.51
C VAL A 56 8.91 4.88 -25.86
N LYS A 57 8.49 5.86 -26.67
CA LYS A 57 8.03 7.16 -26.18
C LYS A 57 6.65 7.48 -26.70
N ASP A 58 5.84 8.16 -25.89
CA ASP A 58 4.59 8.81 -26.29
C ASP A 58 3.64 7.85 -27.06
N THR A 59 3.57 6.59 -26.62
CA THR A 59 2.82 5.52 -27.29
C THR A 59 1.64 5.06 -26.44
N ASN A 60 0.47 4.88 -27.07
CA ASN A 60 -0.75 4.41 -26.41
C ASN A 60 -1.08 2.96 -26.78
N PHE A 61 -0.77 2.02 -25.90
CA PHE A 61 -1.09 0.60 -26.06
C PHE A 61 -2.53 0.36 -25.61
N LYS A 62 -3.41 -0.08 -26.51
CA LYS A 62 -4.81 -0.37 -26.21
C LYS A 62 -5.11 -1.85 -26.39
N GLU A 63 -5.59 -2.50 -25.33
CA GLU A 63 -6.01 -3.90 -25.36
C GLU A 63 -4.90 -4.83 -25.92
N CYS A 64 -3.63 -4.54 -25.62
CA CYS A 64 -2.48 -5.34 -26.02
C CYS A 64 -2.13 -6.40 -24.95
N ASP A 65 -1.39 -7.44 -25.35
CA ASP A 65 -0.79 -8.42 -24.43
C ASP A 65 0.73 -8.44 -24.60
N PHE A 66 1.44 -8.24 -23.48
CA PHE A 66 2.87 -8.48 -23.38
C PHE A 66 3.11 -9.87 -22.79
N TYR A 67 4.08 -10.60 -23.34
CA TYR A 67 4.49 -11.89 -22.82
C TYR A 67 5.96 -12.17 -23.13
N GLY A 68 6.45 -13.31 -22.63
CA GLY A 68 7.82 -13.72 -22.87
C GLY A 68 8.80 -13.04 -21.92
N GLU A 69 10.07 -13.39 -22.05
CA GLU A 69 11.13 -12.88 -21.19
C GLU A 69 12.00 -11.89 -21.95
N LEU A 70 12.23 -10.73 -21.34
CA LEU A 70 13.14 -9.75 -21.88
C LEU A 70 14.58 -10.27 -21.74
N ASN A 71 15.18 -10.66 -22.86
CA ASN A 71 16.55 -11.20 -22.92
C ASN A 71 17.61 -10.12 -23.11
N VAL A 72 17.21 -8.85 -23.29
CA VAL A 72 18.11 -7.72 -23.58
C VAL A 72 18.49 -6.89 -22.36
N THR A 73 19.42 -5.96 -22.56
CA THR A 73 20.02 -5.14 -21.51
C THR A 73 19.03 -4.15 -20.87
N LYS A 74 18.32 -3.32 -21.66
CA LYS A 74 17.39 -2.29 -21.14
C LYS A 74 16.24 -1.95 -22.09
N LEU A 75 15.01 -1.92 -21.55
CA LEU A 75 13.80 -1.40 -22.21
C LEU A 75 13.25 -0.22 -21.41
N ASN A 76 12.96 0.90 -22.07
CA ASN A 76 12.44 2.10 -21.41
C ASN A 76 11.14 2.58 -22.07
N PHE A 77 10.08 2.68 -21.29
CA PHE A 77 8.84 3.35 -21.68
C PHE A 77 8.80 4.74 -21.07
N LYS A 78 8.57 5.77 -21.90
CA LYS A 78 8.46 7.16 -21.45
C LYS A 78 7.17 7.79 -21.95
N LYS A 79 6.35 8.32 -21.04
CA LYS A 79 5.07 8.97 -21.39
C LYS A 79 4.13 8.06 -22.20
N CYS A 80 4.19 6.75 -21.94
CA CYS A 80 3.32 5.79 -22.59
C CYS A 80 2.03 5.59 -21.78
N THR A 81 0.94 5.31 -22.49
CA THR A 81 -0.33 4.90 -21.88
C THR A 81 -0.56 3.44 -22.19
N PHE A 82 -0.91 2.66 -21.19
CA PHE A 82 -1.34 1.27 -21.31
C PHE A 82 -2.79 1.20 -20.87
N LYS A 83 -3.70 0.89 -21.78
CA LYS A 83 -5.14 0.82 -21.53
C LYS A 83 -5.65 -0.60 -21.79
N LYS A 84 -6.21 -1.27 -20.78
CA LYS A 84 -6.67 -2.68 -20.89
C LYS A 84 -5.57 -3.65 -21.33
N VAL A 85 -4.32 -3.35 -20.99
CA VAL A 85 -3.16 -4.16 -21.38
C VAL A 85 -2.95 -5.30 -20.37
N SER A 86 -2.66 -6.49 -20.89
CA SER A 86 -2.18 -7.62 -20.10
C SER A 86 -0.65 -7.64 -20.09
N PHE A 87 -0.06 -7.76 -18.92
CA PHE A 87 1.36 -8.07 -18.75
C PHE A 87 1.56 -9.51 -18.26
N GLY A 88 0.52 -10.35 -18.30
CA GLY A 88 0.62 -11.70 -17.75
C GLY A 88 1.64 -12.57 -18.46
N TYR A 89 2.43 -13.32 -17.69
CA TYR A 89 3.52 -14.17 -18.17
C TYR A 89 4.61 -13.42 -18.96
N SER A 90 4.69 -12.11 -18.73
CA SER A 90 5.84 -11.32 -19.15
C SER A 90 6.86 -11.27 -18.02
N PHE A 91 8.13 -11.27 -18.39
CA PHE A 91 9.24 -11.06 -17.48
C PHE A 91 10.06 -9.87 -17.95
N PHE A 92 9.87 -8.73 -17.28
CA PHE A 92 10.64 -7.53 -17.48
C PHE A 92 11.86 -7.52 -16.57
N LYS A 93 13.04 -7.34 -17.17
CA LYS A 93 14.31 -7.12 -16.47
C LYS A 93 14.83 -5.74 -16.79
N ASN A 94 15.40 -5.03 -15.81
CA ASN A 94 16.09 -3.74 -16.02
C ASN A 94 15.26 -2.71 -16.80
N THR A 95 13.92 -2.73 -16.64
CA THR A 95 13.00 -1.93 -17.44
C THR A 95 12.60 -0.68 -16.68
N LYS A 96 12.56 0.47 -17.36
CA LYS A 96 12.08 1.73 -16.75
C LYS A 96 10.78 2.18 -17.38
N PHE A 97 9.78 2.41 -16.55
CA PHE A 97 8.55 3.10 -16.88
C PHE A 97 8.65 4.50 -16.27
N GLN A 98 8.61 5.54 -17.11
CA GLN A 98 8.73 6.93 -16.68
C GLN A 98 7.52 7.71 -17.16
N ASN A 99 6.80 8.38 -16.26
CA ASN A 99 5.60 9.15 -16.58
C ASN A 99 4.56 8.32 -17.36
N CYS A 100 4.45 7.02 -17.07
CA CYS A 100 3.53 6.12 -17.78
C CYS A 100 2.21 5.99 -17.03
N ILE A 101 1.13 5.77 -17.78
CA ILE A 101 -0.22 5.61 -17.24
C ILE A 101 -0.67 4.17 -17.50
N PHE A 102 -1.12 3.47 -16.45
CA PHE A 102 -1.67 2.13 -16.52
C PHE A 102 -3.16 2.18 -16.15
N GLU A 103 -4.03 2.10 -17.16
CA GLU A 103 -5.48 2.14 -17.01
C GLU A 103 -6.07 0.76 -17.32
N LYS A 104 -6.77 0.15 -16.35
CA LYS A 104 -7.41 -1.16 -16.54
C LYS A 104 -6.42 -2.26 -16.92
N CYS A 105 -5.20 -2.23 -16.40
CA CYS A 105 -4.17 -3.19 -16.75
C CYS A 105 -4.16 -4.42 -15.84
N SER A 106 -3.83 -5.58 -16.41
CA SER A 106 -3.52 -6.77 -15.61
C SER A 106 -2.01 -6.95 -15.47
N LEU A 107 -1.53 -6.96 -14.23
CA LEU A 107 -0.18 -7.37 -13.84
C LEU A 107 -0.18 -8.81 -13.28
N ALA A 108 -1.29 -9.53 -13.37
CA ALA A 108 -1.39 -10.90 -12.87
C ALA A 108 -0.35 -11.78 -13.58
N MET A 109 0.46 -12.53 -12.84
CA MET A 109 1.52 -13.40 -13.37
C MET A 109 2.66 -12.67 -14.11
N ALA A 110 2.76 -11.35 -13.98
CA ALA A 110 3.91 -10.58 -14.48
C ALA A 110 5.07 -10.63 -13.48
N LYS A 111 6.30 -10.70 -13.98
CA LYS A 111 7.52 -10.56 -13.17
C LYS A 111 8.28 -9.30 -13.57
N PHE A 112 8.67 -8.51 -12.58
CA PHE A 112 9.50 -7.32 -12.72
C PHE A 112 10.74 -7.48 -11.84
N GLU A 113 11.92 -7.51 -12.46
CA GLU A 113 13.20 -7.59 -11.77
C GLU A 113 14.07 -6.38 -12.13
N ASN A 114 14.63 -5.72 -11.11
CA ASN A 114 15.47 -4.52 -11.27
C ASN A 114 14.78 -3.41 -12.09
N CYS A 115 13.45 -3.30 -11.99
CA CYS A 115 12.65 -2.35 -12.75
C CYS A 115 12.43 -1.04 -11.97
N GLN A 116 12.00 0.02 -12.67
CA GLN A 116 11.69 1.32 -12.07
C GLN A 116 10.38 1.87 -12.63
N PHE A 117 9.44 2.21 -11.75
CA PHE A 117 8.17 2.87 -12.06
C PHE A 117 8.21 4.28 -11.50
N ASN A 118 8.78 5.20 -12.28
CA ASN A 118 8.99 6.59 -11.88
C ASN A 118 7.82 7.44 -12.36
N ASP A 119 7.18 8.13 -11.43
CA ASP A 119 6.05 9.04 -11.71
C ASP A 119 4.95 8.36 -12.54
N CYS A 120 4.70 7.08 -12.28
CA CYS A 120 3.69 6.30 -12.98
C CYS A 120 2.35 6.35 -12.24
N GLU A 121 1.28 6.39 -13.01
CA GLU A 121 -0.09 6.35 -12.51
C GLU A 121 -0.73 5.00 -12.78
N PHE A 122 -1.51 4.51 -11.82
CA PHE A 122 -2.23 3.25 -11.94
C PHE A 122 -3.70 3.48 -11.61
N THR A 123 -4.60 3.02 -12.49
CA THR A 123 -6.05 3.05 -12.29
C THR A 123 -6.61 1.68 -12.68
N ASP A 124 -7.40 1.09 -11.80
CA ASP A 124 -8.00 -0.23 -11.96
C ASP A 124 -7.00 -1.31 -12.41
N THR A 125 -6.01 -1.62 -11.58
CA THR A 125 -4.99 -2.63 -11.90
C THR A 125 -5.32 -3.96 -11.22
N SER A 126 -5.33 -5.05 -11.97
CA SER A 126 -5.40 -6.40 -11.38
C SER A 126 -4.00 -6.97 -11.14
N PHE A 127 -3.81 -7.64 -10.02
CA PHE A 127 -2.55 -8.32 -9.66
C PHE A 127 -2.84 -9.55 -8.80
N SER A 128 -1.91 -10.49 -8.81
CA SER A 128 -1.97 -11.74 -8.05
C SER A 128 -1.02 -11.67 -6.87
N GLY A 129 -1.51 -12.00 -5.67
CA GLY A 129 -0.72 -11.92 -4.45
C GLY A 129 0.39 -12.98 -4.35
N ASN A 130 0.41 -13.96 -5.25
CA ASN A 130 1.40 -15.03 -5.30
C ASN A 130 2.18 -15.05 -6.63
N GLU A 131 1.58 -14.59 -7.73
CA GLU A 131 2.17 -14.77 -9.08
C GLU A 131 2.69 -13.45 -9.66
N THR A 132 2.21 -12.29 -9.21
CA THR A 132 2.81 -11.01 -9.57
C THR A 132 4.05 -10.81 -8.70
N ILE A 133 5.22 -10.70 -9.32
CA ILE A 133 6.50 -10.67 -8.63
C ILE A 133 7.21 -9.36 -8.91
N PHE A 134 7.64 -8.69 -7.83
CA PHE A 134 8.56 -7.55 -7.87
C PHE A 134 9.83 -7.94 -7.11
N GLU A 135 10.96 -7.90 -7.78
CA GLU A 135 12.29 -8.16 -7.21
C GLU A 135 13.18 -6.95 -7.50
N ASN A 136 13.77 -6.35 -6.47
CA ASN A 136 14.62 -5.16 -6.58
C ASN A 136 14.01 -4.04 -7.45
N THR A 137 12.69 -3.93 -7.44
CA THR A 137 11.92 -3.03 -8.29
C THR A 137 11.41 -1.85 -7.48
N GLN A 138 11.69 -0.65 -8.00
CA GLN A 138 11.23 0.62 -7.47
C GLN A 138 9.81 0.90 -7.95
N ILE A 139 8.83 0.85 -7.05
CA ILE A 139 7.44 1.16 -7.35
C ILE A 139 6.76 1.77 -6.12
N ASN A 140 5.94 2.79 -6.33
CA ASN A 140 5.16 3.39 -5.25
C ASN A 140 4.05 2.42 -4.80
N SER A 141 4.20 1.86 -3.60
CA SER A 141 3.27 0.88 -3.04
C SER A 141 1.86 1.45 -2.87
N GLU A 142 1.75 2.71 -2.46
CA GLU A 142 0.45 3.36 -2.24
C GLU A 142 -0.35 3.49 -3.53
N VAL A 143 0.29 3.93 -4.62
CA VAL A 143 -0.37 4.09 -5.91
C VAL A 143 -0.80 2.72 -6.45
N LEU A 144 0.09 1.73 -6.46
CA LEU A 144 -0.21 0.38 -6.97
C LEU A 144 -1.32 -0.32 -6.16
N ILE A 145 -1.24 -0.32 -4.83
CA ILE A 145 -2.19 -1.09 -4.01
C ILE A 145 -3.57 -0.42 -3.98
N LYS A 146 -3.63 0.91 -4.06
CA LYS A 146 -4.90 1.65 -4.17
C LYS A 146 -5.57 1.46 -5.52
N SER A 147 -4.82 1.33 -6.61
CA SER A 147 -5.39 1.06 -7.94
C SER A 147 -5.98 -0.34 -8.08
N GLY A 148 -5.74 -1.23 -7.11
CA GLY A 148 -6.18 -2.60 -7.14
C GLY A 148 -7.67 -2.77 -7.49
N TYR A 149 -7.94 -3.53 -8.56
CA TYR A 149 -9.28 -3.91 -9.02
C TYR A 149 -9.59 -5.39 -8.79
N THR A 150 -10.86 -5.66 -8.46
CA THR A 150 -11.47 -6.99 -8.62
C THR A 150 -12.91 -6.83 -9.10
N ASN A 151 -13.38 -7.77 -9.92
CA ASN A 151 -14.76 -7.74 -10.40
C ASN A 151 -15.75 -8.06 -9.26
N LEU A 152 -16.78 -7.21 -9.13
CA LEU A 152 -17.86 -7.34 -8.15
C LEU A 152 -19.25 -7.42 -8.80
N ASP A 153 -19.33 -7.61 -10.11
CA ASP A 153 -20.60 -7.76 -10.84
C ASP A 153 -21.38 -8.99 -10.35
N GLU A 154 -22.56 -8.77 -9.78
CA GLU A 154 -23.38 -9.84 -9.22
C GLU A 154 -23.79 -10.90 -10.26
N SER A 155 -23.98 -10.52 -11.52
CA SER A 155 -24.39 -11.45 -12.57
C SER A 155 -23.31 -12.49 -12.84
N VAL A 156 -22.08 -12.01 -13.05
CA VAL A 156 -20.88 -12.83 -13.25
C VAL A 156 -20.57 -13.66 -12.01
N LEU A 157 -20.66 -13.06 -10.82
CA LEU A 157 -20.37 -13.78 -9.57
C LEU A 157 -21.37 -14.90 -9.29
N LYS A 158 -22.66 -14.71 -9.59
CA LYS A 158 -23.70 -15.75 -9.47
C LYS A 158 -23.43 -16.91 -10.43
N GLU A 159 -23.07 -16.63 -11.69
CA GLU A 159 -22.70 -17.66 -12.66
C GLU A 159 -21.50 -18.49 -12.18
N LYS A 160 -20.50 -17.85 -11.57
CA LYS A 160 -19.31 -18.52 -11.03
C LYS A 160 -19.49 -19.10 -9.62
N GLY A 161 -20.69 -19.00 -9.04
CA GLY A 161 -21.00 -19.57 -7.72
C GLY A 161 -20.28 -18.87 -6.55
N THR A 162 -20.01 -17.57 -6.65
CA THR A 162 -19.30 -16.80 -5.61
C THR A 162 -20.13 -15.61 -5.13
N THR A 163 -19.70 -14.97 -4.04
CA THR A 163 -20.35 -13.77 -3.50
C THR A 163 -19.40 -12.57 -3.52
N ALA A 164 -19.95 -11.37 -3.65
CA ALA A 164 -19.17 -10.13 -3.62
C ALA A 164 -18.39 -9.98 -2.30
N GLU A 165 -18.96 -10.43 -1.17
CA GLU A 165 -18.29 -10.40 0.13
C GLU A 165 -17.08 -11.35 0.19
N TYR A 166 -17.22 -12.57 -0.34
CA TYR A 166 -16.12 -13.51 -0.45
C TYR A 166 -15.01 -12.95 -1.34
N GLN A 167 -15.37 -12.43 -2.50
CA GLN A 167 -14.45 -11.87 -3.48
C GLN A 167 -13.68 -10.68 -2.89
N THR A 168 -14.37 -9.77 -2.20
CA THR A 168 -13.75 -8.63 -1.52
C THR A 168 -12.78 -9.07 -0.43
N SER A 169 -13.16 -10.06 0.38
CA SER A 169 -12.30 -10.61 1.45
C SER A 169 -11.02 -11.26 0.90
N ARG A 170 -11.16 -12.03 -0.18
CA ARG A 170 -10.03 -12.59 -0.93
C ARG A 170 -9.14 -11.49 -1.50
N PHE A 171 -9.73 -10.46 -2.10
CA PHE A 171 -8.99 -9.40 -2.75
C PHE A 171 -8.20 -8.54 -1.76
N GLU A 172 -8.76 -8.22 -0.60
CA GLU A 172 -8.02 -7.51 0.46
C GLU A 172 -6.85 -8.35 1.00
N THR A 173 -6.99 -9.68 1.02
CA THR A 173 -5.86 -10.59 1.30
C THR A 173 -4.78 -10.52 0.20
N THR A 174 -5.19 -10.46 -1.07
CA THR A 174 -4.28 -10.27 -2.21
C THR A 174 -3.52 -8.94 -2.11
N LYS A 175 -4.19 -7.83 -1.77
CA LYS A 175 -3.54 -6.52 -1.52
C LYS A 175 -2.50 -6.61 -0.42
N ALA A 176 -2.80 -7.29 0.70
CA ALA A 176 -1.85 -7.44 1.80
C ALA A 176 -0.60 -8.23 1.38
N LYS A 177 -0.76 -9.30 0.59
CA LYS A 177 0.38 -10.06 0.04
C LYS A 177 1.20 -9.23 -0.94
N MET A 178 0.52 -8.52 -1.83
CA MET A 178 1.18 -7.65 -2.81
C MET A 178 1.97 -6.53 -2.13
N ALA A 179 1.39 -5.87 -1.13
CA ALA A 179 2.07 -4.85 -0.35
C ALA A 179 3.31 -5.40 0.38
N ARG A 180 3.25 -6.63 0.88
CA ARG A 180 4.41 -7.32 1.49
C ARG A 180 5.50 -7.59 0.46
N MET A 181 5.14 -8.06 -0.74
CA MET A 181 6.08 -8.31 -1.82
C MET A 181 6.80 -7.01 -2.22
N VAL A 182 6.07 -5.92 -2.40
CA VAL A 182 6.65 -4.60 -2.73
C VAL A 182 7.59 -4.11 -1.60
N LEU A 183 7.21 -4.28 -0.34
CA LEU A 183 8.09 -3.94 0.79
C LEU A 183 9.40 -4.73 0.76
N ASN A 184 9.35 -6.04 0.51
CA ASN A 184 10.54 -6.88 0.39
C ASN A 184 11.39 -6.50 -0.83
N SER A 185 10.75 -6.09 -1.94
CA SER A 185 11.44 -5.59 -3.13
C SER A 185 12.20 -4.29 -2.86
N LEU A 186 11.66 -3.43 -1.98
CA LEU A 186 12.23 -2.12 -1.66
C LEU A 186 13.21 -2.15 -0.50
N SER A 187 13.29 -3.21 0.29
CA SER A 187 14.22 -3.29 1.43
C SER A 187 15.69 -3.28 1.00
N SER A 188 15.98 -3.76 -0.22
CA SER A 188 17.31 -3.69 -0.84
C SER A 188 17.62 -2.35 -1.51
N THR A 189 16.63 -1.46 -1.61
CA THR A 189 16.72 -0.21 -2.37
C THR A 189 17.11 0.97 -1.49
N ALA A 190 17.84 1.94 -2.05
CA ALA A 190 18.32 3.12 -1.34
C ALA A 190 17.28 4.25 -1.11
N ASP A 191 16.08 4.13 -1.68
CA ASP A 191 15.04 5.17 -1.61
C ASP A 191 14.18 5.02 -0.35
N ASP A 192 14.43 5.90 0.63
CA ASP A 192 13.76 5.88 1.94
C ASP A 192 12.28 6.22 1.85
N ASP A 193 11.90 7.15 0.96
CA ASP A 193 10.52 7.60 0.85
C ASP A 193 9.65 6.47 0.29
N LEU A 194 10.13 5.75 -0.73
CA LEU A 194 9.47 4.56 -1.25
C LEU A 194 9.42 3.43 -0.21
N TYR A 195 10.51 3.21 0.53
CA TYR A 195 10.55 2.20 1.57
C TYR A 195 9.50 2.46 2.66
N TYR A 196 9.49 3.65 3.29
CA TYR A 196 8.52 3.96 4.35
C TYR A 196 7.09 4.06 3.82
N ASN A 197 6.89 4.46 2.55
CA ASN A 197 5.61 4.34 1.87
C ASN A 197 5.13 2.87 1.83
N SER A 198 6.02 1.93 1.47
CA SER A 198 5.67 0.50 1.42
C SER A 198 5.41 -0.10 2.80
N VAL A 199 6.14 0.33 3.84
CA VAL A 199 5.87 -0.06 5.24
C VAL A 199 4.46 0.35 5.65
N LYS A 200 4.10 1.62 5.41
CA LYS A 200 2.74 2.14 5.67
C LYS A 200 1.67 1.29 5.01
N ILE A 201 1.82 1.06 3.71
CA ILE A 201 0.80 0.39 2.92
C ILE A 201 0.69 -1.09 3.27
N TYR A 202 1.80 -1.77 3.54
CA TYR A 202 1.79 -3.13 4.04
C TYR A 202 1.04 -3.26 5.38
N LEU A 203 1.37 -2.43 6.38
CA LEU A 203 0.75 -2.52 7.71
C LEU A 203 -0.75 -2.22 7.67
N ILE A 204 -1.17 -1.22 6.88
CA ILE A 204 -2.59 -0.90 6.65
C ILE A 204 -3.29 -2.07 5.93
N SER A 205 -2.72 -2.56 4.83
CA SER A 205 -3.35 -3.59 4.00
C SER A 205 -3.47 -4.92 4.74
N ARG A 206 -2.43 -5.32 5.51
CA ARG A 206 -2.46 -6.50 6.39
C ARG A 206 -3.59 -6.41 7.41
N THR A 207 -3.82 -5.23 7.98
CA THR A 207 -4.88 -5.04 8.98
C THR A 207 -6.26 -5.00 8.35
N ARG A 208 -6.40 -4.36 7.18
CA ARG A 208 -7.63 -4.39 6.37
C ARG A 208 -8.02 -5.82 5.97
N ALA A 209 -7.07 -6.62 5.49
CA ALA A 209 -7.32 -8.03 5.16
C ALA A 209 -7.90 -8.81 6.34
N ARG A 210 -7.38 -8.60 7.57
CA ARG A 210 -7.94 -9.19 8.79
C ARG A 210 -9.38 -8.72 9.05
N ILE A 211 -9.65 -7.42 8.92
CA ILE A 211 -11.01 -6.86 9.10
C ILE A 211 -12.00 -7.51 8.15
N TYR A 212 -11.67 -7.60 6.85
CA TYR A 212 -12.55 -8.19 5.85
C TYR A 212 -12.71 -9.70 6.02
N LYS A 213 -11.66 -10.40 6.47
CA LYS A 213 -11.76 -11.81 6.86
C LYS A 213 -12.75 -12.01 8.02
N TYR A 214 -12.64 -11.21 9.08
CA TYR A 214 -13.58 -11.29 10.20
C TYR A 214 -15.00 -10.85 9.82
N LYS A 215 -15.15 -9.87 8.91
CA LYS A 215 -16.44 -9.47 8.36
C LYS A 215 -17.12 -10.64 7.63
N TYR A 216 -16.39 -11.31 6.74
CA TYR A 216 -16.88 -12.47 6.00
C TYR A 216 -17.26 -13.62 6.95
N ASN A 217 -16.38 -13.94 7.91
CA ASN A 217 -16.65 -14.95 8.92
C ASN A 217 -17.89 -14.65 9.77
N ALA A 218 -18.12 -13.39 10.15
CA ALA A 218 -19.29 -13.00 10.93
C ALA A 218 -20.63 -13.21 10.18
N GLY A 219 -20.62 -13.17 8.84
CA GLY A 219 -21.79 -13.48 8.01
C GLY A 219 -22.01 -14.99 7.85
N ASN A 220 -20.92 -15.72 7.63
CA ASN A 220 -20.97 -17.09 7.08
C ASN A 220 -20.63 -18.21 8.08
N GLU A 221 -20.17 -17.91 9.30
CA GLU A 221 -19.87 -18.94 10.31
C GLU A 221 -21.13 -19.53 10.95
N ASP A 222 -21.15 -20.85 11.14
CA ASP A 222 -22.21 -21.52 11.89
C ASP A 222 -22.03 -21.37 13.41
N GLY A 223 -23.09 -20.91 14.09
CA GLY A 223 -23.15 -20.75 15.54
C GLY A 223 -23.07 -19.31 16.04
N LEU A 224 -23.99 -18.94 16.94
CA LEU A 224 -24.13 -17.58 17.49
C LEU A 224 -22.84 -17.07 18.13
N PHE A 225 -22.17 -17.90 18.94
CA PHE A 225 -20.93 -17.53 19.64
C PHE A 225 -19.80 -17.17 18.67
N LYS A 226 -19.63 -17.94 17.59
CA LYS A 226 -18.59 -17.68 16.58
C LYS A 226 -18.86 -16.37 15.84
N LYS A 227 -20.12 -16.11 15.45
CA LYS A 227 -20.53 -14.84 14.85
C LYS A 227 -20.26 -13.65 15.76
N ILE A 228 -20.61 -13.74 17.05
CA ILE A 228 -20.34 -12.67 18.04
C ILE A 228 -18.84 -12.46 18.20
N TYR A 229 -18.05 -13.53 18.31
CA TYR A 229 -16.60 -13.48 18.40
C TYR A 229 -15.96 -12.81 17.18
N SER A 230 -16.37 -13.19 15.97
CA SER A 230 -15.90 -12.62 14.71
C SER A 230 -16.25 -11.13 14.59
N ARG A 231 -17.45 -10.71 15.04
CA ARG A 231 -17.82 -9.29 15.12
C ARG A 231 -16.97 -8.52 16.12
N PHE A 232 -16.74 -9.06 17.31
CA PHE A 232 -15.87 -8.45 18.31
C PHE A 232 -14.44 -8.29 17.78
N LYS A 233 -13.87 -9.34 17.17
CA LYS A 233 -12.54 -9.29 16.55
C LYS A 233 -12.47 -8.26 15.43
N MET A 234 -13.50 -8.15 14.59
CA MET A 234 -13.58 -7.12 13.56
C MET A 234 -13.48 -5.70 14.17
N VAL A 235 -14.24 -5.42 15.24
CA VAL A 235 -14.21 -4.10 15.92
C VAL A 235 -12.85 -3.86 16.58
N ALA A 236 -12.31 -4.84 17.28
CA ALA A 236 -10.99 -4.75 17.90
C ALA A 236 -9.89 -4.46 16.87
N THR A 237 -9.90 -5.13 15.72
CA THR A 237 -8.93 -4.88 14.63
C THR A 237 -9.14 -3.54 13.93
N LYS A 238 -10.38 -3.01 13.87
CA LYS A 238 -10.61 -1.63 13.42
C LYS A 238 -9.99 -0.61 14.39
N PHE A 239 -10.10 -0.85 15.69
CA PHE A 239 -9.44 -0.02 16.71
C PHE A 239 -7.90 -0.14 16.64
N GLU A 240 -7.38 -1.34 16.41
CA GLU A 240 -5.95 -1.56 16.12
C GLU A 240 -5.48 -0.73 14.91
N LEU A 241 -6.27 -0.72 13.82
CA LEU A 241 -5.95 0.09 12.62
C LEU A 241 -5.95 1.59 12.93
N LEU A 242 -6.87 2.07 13.77
CA LEU A 242 -6.90 3.47 14.20
C LEU A 242 -5.63 3.83 14.96
N ILE A 243 -5.28 3.04 15.99
CA ILE A 243 -4.06 3.26 16.78
C ILE A 243 -2.83 3.23 15.87
N LEU A 244 -2.76 2.27 14.95
CA LEU A 244 -1.66 2.15 14.00
C LEU A 244 -1.55 3.38 13.10
N CYS A 245 -2.65 3.88 12.53
CA CYS A 245 -2.65 5.06 11.68
C CYS A 245 -2.27 6.32 12.46
N VAL A 246 -2.78 6.50 13.68
CA VAL A 246 -2.42 7.64 14.54
C VAL A 246 -0.94 7.56 14.91
N SER A 247 -0.45 6.39 15.34
CA SER A 247 0.96 6.20 15.72
C SER A 247 1.90 6.38 14.53
N GLY A 248 1.57 5.82 13.36
CA GLY A 248 2.34 6.01 12.13
C GLY A 248 2.30 7.46 11.63
N PHE A 249 1.22 8.21 11.86
CA PHE A 249 1.19 9.63 11.54
C PHE A 249 2.20 10.44 12.36
N VAL A 250 2.41 10.11 13.64
CA VAL A 250 3.34 10.83 14.54
C VAL A 250 4.76 10.87 13.99
N ASN A 251 5.27 9.75 13.48
CA ASN A 251 6.66 9.64 13.00
C ASN A 251 6.77 9.50 11.47
N ASN A 252 5.72 9.82 10.72
CA ASN A 252 5.66 9.59 9.27
C ASN A 252 6.03 8.14 8.87
N TRP A 253 5.47 7.17 9.58
CA TRP A 253 5.69 5.73 9.42
C TRP A 253 7.15 5.28 9.57
N GLY A 254 7.97 6.09 10.26
CA GLY A 254 9.37 5.83 10.55
C GLY A 254 10.35 6.79 9.87
N ASN A 255 9.92 7.56 8.87
CA ASN A 255 10.80 8.49 8.14
C ASN A 255 11.07 9.79 8.92
N GLY A 256 10.07 10.30 9.64
CA GLY A 256 10.03 11.68 10.14
C GLY A 256 10.38 11.82 11.61
N LEU A 257 11.67 11.82 11.96
CA LEU A 257 12.12 12.09 13.34
C LEU A 257 11.71 13.50 13.82
N PHE A 258 11.92 14.51 12.99
CA PHE A 258 11.55 15.89 13.31
C PHE A 258 10.04 16.05 13.57
N ARG A 259 9.21 15.33 12.80
CA ARG A 259 7.76 15.32 12.99
C ARG A 259 7.38 14.74 14.34
N ALA A 260 8.01 13.63 14.75
CA ALA A 260 7.77 13.02 16.05
C ALA A 260 8.15 13.98 17.20
N LEU A 261 9.26 14.71 17.08
CA LEU A 261 9.65 15.75 18.04
C LEU A 261 8.62 16.89 18.13
N MET A 262 8.15 17.38 16.97
CA MET A 262 7.14 18.44 16.92
C MET A 262 5.81 18.02 17.55
N VAL A 263 5.37 16.78 17.35
CA VAL A 263 4.18 16.25 18.03
C VAL A 263 4.35 16.24 19.55
N GLY A 264 5.54 15.86 20.05
CA GLY A 264 5.84 15.90 21.47
C GLY A 264 5.81 17.32 22.05
N LEU A 265 6.39 18.28 21.34
CA LEU A 265 6.36 19.69 21.74
C LEU A 265 4.91 20.24 21.76
N LEU A 266 4.10 19.92 20.75
CA LEU A 266 2.69 20.30 20.72
C LEU A 266 1.89 19.65 21.85
N LEU A 267 2.18 18.39 22.20
CA LEU A 267 1.57 17.69 23.34
C LEU A 267 1.86 18.44 24.65
N ILE A 268 3.12 18.80 24.89
CA ILE A 268 3.54 19.57 26.07
C ILE A 268 2.87 20.94 26.11
N LEU A 269 2.80 21.65 24.98
CA LEU A 269 2.14 22.95 24.91
C LEU A 269 0.63 22.85 25.17
N ALA A 270 -0.04 21.82 24.63
CA ALA A 270 -1.48 21.62 24.86
C ALA A 270 -1.81 21.39 26.34
N PHE A 271 -1.02 20.55 27.03
CA PHE A 271 -1.19 20.34 28.46
C PHE A 271 -0.76 21.55 29.30
N CYS A 272 0.25 22.30 28.89
CA CYS A 272 0.60 23.57 29.52
C CYS A 272 -0.57 24.56 29.49
N ILE A 273 -1.23 24.73 28.34
CA ILE A 273 -2.41 25.60 28.18
C ILE A 273 -3.55 25.10 29.08
N TYR A 274 -3.81 23.80 29.09
CA TYR A 274 -4.84 23.21 29.95
C TYR A 274 -4.55 23.47 31.44
N TYR A 275 -3.31 23.25 31.87
CA TYR A 275 -2.92 23.46 33.27
C TYR A 275 -2.97 24.93 33.67
N TYR A 276 -2.58 25.84 32.78
CA TYR A 276 -2.73 27.28 33.01
C TYR A 276 -4.20 27.68 33.18
N SER A 277 -5.08 27.21 32.28
CA SER A 277 -6.50 27.55 32.33
C SER A 277 -7.23 27.00 33.55
N TYR A 278 -6.88 25.78 34.00
CA TYR A 278 -7.65 25.09 35.04
C TYR A 278 -7.05 25.23 36.44
N PHE A 279 -5.72 25.34 36.57
CA PHE A 279 -5.04 25.50 37.86
C PHE A 279 -4.70 26.95 38.20
N GLY A 280 -4.82 27.89 37.25
CA GLY A 280 -4.56 29.31 37.49
C GLY A 280 -3.12 29.63 37.92
N THR A 281 -2.18 28.72 37.67
CA THR A 281 -0.75 28.89 38.02
C THR A 281 -0.04 29.84 37.07
N THR A 282 1.18 30.25 37.41
CA THR A 282 2.05 30.97 36.47
C THR A 282 2.31 30.13 35.22
N VAL A 283 2.51 30.80 34.08
CA VAL A 283 2.81 30.13 32.79
C VAL A 283 4.01 29.18 32.93
N LEU A 284 5.05 29.61 33.63
CA LEU A 284 6.24 28.80 33.89
C LEU A 284 5.92 27.56 34.75
N GLY A 285 5.08 27.70 35.78
CA GLY A 285 4.67 26.58 36.62
C GLY A 285 3.84 25.53 35.86
N SER A 286 2.93 25.98 35.00
CA SER A 286 2.14 25.10 34.12
C SER A 286 3.01 24.35 33.12
N LEU A 287 4.03 25.03 32.57
CA LEU A 287 4.98 24.43 31.65
C LEU A 287 5.83 23.35 32.31
N ILE A 288 6.42 23.65 33.48
CA ILE A 288 7.21 22.67 34.25
C ILE A 288 6.34 21.46 34.59
N LYS A 289 5.11 21.68 35.07
CA LYS A 289 4.17 20.59 35.37
C LYS A 289 3.87 19.73 34.15
N SER A 290 3.68 20.35 32.98
CA SER A 290 3.46 19.59 31.74
C SER A 290 4.67 18.75 31.36
N ILE A 291 5.87 19.32 31.39
CA ILE A 291 7.11 18.62 31.08
C ILE A 291 7.33 17.45 32.05
N ASP A 292 7.24 17.71 33.36
CA ASP A 292 7.46 16.73 34.42
C ASP A 292 6.52 15.51 34.28
N ILE A 293 5.26 15.73 33.91
CA ILE A 293 4.28 14.66 33.73
C ILE A 293 4.49 13.92 32.39
N THR A 294 4.70 14.65 31.29
CA THR A 294 4.91 14.04 29.96
C THR A 294 6.16 13.16 29.94
N PHE A 295 7.23 13.55 30.64
CA PHE A 295 8.47 12.77 30.76
C PHE A 295 8.50 11.81 31.96
N LEU A 296 7.39 11.64 32.68
CA LEU A 296 7.29 10.85 33.92
C LEU A 296 8.20 11.30 35.09
N ALA A 297 9.07 12.30 34.91
CA ALA A 297 10.05 12.72 35.91
C ALA A 297 9.44 13.29 37.20
N GLY A 298 8.21 13.81 37.16
CA GLY A 298 7.55 14.44 38.30
C GLY A 298 6.08 14.06 38.49
N TYR A 299 5.61 12.92 37.95
CA TYR A 299 4.20 12.52 38.09
C TYR A 299 3.75 12.42 39.57
N THR A 300 4.54 11.76 40.41
CA THR A 300 4.27 11.58 41.84
C THR A 300 4.41 12.87 42.66
N LYS A 301 5.12 13.88 42.14
CA LYS A 301 5.22 15.21 42.75
C LYS A 301 3.93 16.02 42.58
N HIS A 302 3.18 15.77 41.51
CA HIS A 302 1.98 16.54 41.18
C HIS A 302 0.66 15.84 41.53
N VAL A 303 0.66 14.52 41.65
CA VAL A 303 -0.52 13.72 42.01
C VAL A 303 -0.44 13.33 43.49
N THR A 304 -1.15 14.06 44.34
CA THR A 304 -1.30 13.76 45.78
C THR A 304 -2.73 13.34 46.09
N LYS A 305 -2.95 12.69 47.25
CA LYS A 305 -4.29 12.24 47.70
C LYS A 305 -5.31 13.38 47.84
N GLU A 306 -4.84 14.63 47.94
CA GLU A 306 -5.67 15.83 48.09
C GLU A 306 -6.14 16.40 46.74
N THR A 307 -5.60 15.92 45.62
CA THR A 307 -6.00 16.41 44.29
C THR A 307 -7.36 15.85 43.88
N ALA A 308 -8.19 16.70 43.26
CA ALA A 308 -9.51 16.29 42.79
C ALA A 308 -9.41 15.19 41.72
N THR A 309 -10.34 14.24 41.72
CA THR A 309 -10.32 13.08 40.80
C THR A 309 -10.29 13.50 39.32
N SER A 310 -11.00 14.57 38.94
CA SER A 310 -10.97 15.09 37.57
C SER A 310 -9.58 15.57 37.15
N GLN A 311 -8.84 16.20 38.07
CA GLN A 311 -7.47 16.65 37.83
C GLN A 311 -6.51 15.46 37.71
N GLN A 312 -6.69 14.43 38.56
CA GLN A 312 -5.91 13.19 38.47
C GLN A 312 -6.12 12.49 37.13
N CYS A 313 -7.36 12.41 36.63
CA CYS A 313 -7.64 11.82 35.31
C CYS A 313 -6.90 12.53 34.17
N VAL A 314 -6.80 13.87 34.21
CA VAL A 314 -6.07 14.61 33.17
C VAL A 314 -4.56 14.43 33.29
N MET A 315 -4.01 14.41 34.50
CA MET A 315 -2.59 14.12 34.70
C MET A 315 -2.24 12.70 34.26
N LEU A 316 -3.12 11.73 34.53
CA LEU A 316 -2.98 10.36 34.06
C LEU A 316 -3.03 10.28 32.53
N LEU A 317 -3.96 11.01 31.89
CA LEU A 317 -4.03 11.09 30.43
C LEU A 317 -2.75 11.67 29.82
N ASN A 318 -2.22 12.76 30.39
CA ASN A 318 -0.95 13.35 29.97
C ASN A 318 0.19 12.31 30.07
N MET A 319 0.28 11.62 31.20
CA MET A 319 1.27 10.56 31.41
C MET A 319 1.14 9.43 30.37
N CYS A 320 -0.07 8.92 30.12
CA CYS A 320 -0.30 7.87 29.12
C CYS A 320 0.07 8.32 27.70
N LEU A 321 -0.26 9.55 27.31
CA LEU A 321 0.11 10.10 26.01
C LEU A 321 1.61 10.35 25.89
N GLY A 322 2.27 10.78 26.98
CA GLY A 322 3.72 10.92 27.07
C GLY A 322 4.44 9.58 26.86
N LEU A 323 3.99 8.53 27.56
CA LEU A 323 4.53 7.17 27.37
C LEU A 323 4.31 6.64 25.96
N TRP A 324 3.11 6.85 25.40
CA TRP A 324 2.81 6.45 24.02
C TRP A 324 3.69 7.18 23.00
N TRP A 325 3.87 8.50 23.16
CA TRP A 325 4.78 9.28 22.33
C TRP A 325 6.24 8.81 22.48
N TYR A 326 6.68 8.51 23.70
CA TYR A 326 8.02 8.01 23.99
C TYR A 326 8.28 6.65 23.31
N ALA A 327 7.29 5.76 23.31
CA ALA A 327 7.34 4.47 22.64
C ALA A 327 7.48 4.59 21.11
N ILE A 328 7.07 5.70 20.50
CA ILE A 328 7.21 5.97 19.07
C ILE A 328 8.54 6.64 18.74
N ILE A 329 8.97 7.62 19.56
CA ILE A 329 10.15 8.43 19.24
C ILE A 329 11.46 7.65 19.39
N ILE A 330 11.60 6.80 20.42
CA ILE A 330 12.84 6.07 20.66
C ILE A 330 13.19 5.15 19.48
N PRO A 331 12.31 4.24 19.00
CA PRO A 331 12.65 3.38 17.88
C PRO A 331 12.90 4.18 16.60
N THR A 332 12.19 5.31 16.41
CA THR A 332 12.41 6.20 15.26
C THR A 332 13.82 6.80 15.28
N LEU A 333 14.29 7.24 16.45
CA LEU A 333 15.64 7.77 16.62
C LEU A 333 16.70 6.67 16.43
N ILE A 334 16.50 5.50 17.05
CA ILE A 334 17.42 4.35 16.93
C ILE A 334 17.56 3.95 15.47
N ASN A 335 16.46 3.77 14.74
CA ASN A 335 16.49 3.38 13.33
C ASN A 335 17.20 4.42 12.45
N ARG A 336 17.16 5.70 12.82
CA ARG A 336 17.84 6.77 12.08
C ARG A 336 19.35 6.79 12.32
N ILE A 337 19.80 6.45 13.52
CA ILE A 337 21.22 6.47 13.91
C ILE A 337 21.91 5.14 13.56
N CYS A 338 21.25 4.01 13.84
CA CYS A 338 21.81 2.68 13.70
C CYS A 338 21.61 2.11 12.28
N SER A 339 21.90 2.87 11.22
CA SER A 339 21.52 2.55 9.83
C SER A 339 22.22 1.32 9.21
N THR A 340 22.27 0.19 9.90
CA THR A 340 22.47 -1.13 9.29
C THR A 340 21.09 -1.67 8.92
N ARG A 341 20.67 -1.38 7.68
CA ARG A 341 19.53 -2.05 7.05
C ARG A 341 19.97 -3.50 6.81
N GLN A 342 19.50 -4.44 7.64
CA GLN A 342 19.62 -5.87 7.33
C GLN A 342 18.48 -6.28 6.40
#